data_AF-A0AA85FTB7-F1
#
_entry.id   AF-A0AA85FTB7-F1
#
_cell.length_a   1.000
_cell.length_b   1.000
_cell.length_c   1.000
_cell.angle_alpha   90.00
_cell.angle_beta   90.00
_cell.angle_gamma   90.00
#
_symmetry.space_group_name_H-M   'P 1'
#
loop_
_entity.id
_entity.type
_entity.pdbx_description
1 polymer ?
#
loop_
_entity_poly.entity_id
_entity_poly.type
_entity_poly.pdbx_seq_one_letter_code
_entity_poly.pdbx_strand_id
1 'polypeptide(L)'
;MFLEVDMQGLFDEVNEATTDSSANENNTNNKRKVLGHLLDYFNGRDDLKNHRIRFVGDPDARIKEDYLRILRYFRFHGRLSTEDTYDKHDEDVLKIIASNANGLSMISGERCLSELKRILLYPSTPFLLRRMADAGLFVHLGLPENPNFEELDKIWNKGILSSAPNPITCLAAIMTSPDEVENLDKRLRLSNLDLTILLYILNKRDYYLNLSNENNKNEMRFYEKEYLLSFEPSKIKPAITELLKYLGKDTLFIDKWLLWQSPKFPVSGTLLIDRWDIRDKLMRPVLFKLREQWCESDYKLSADELLTESNKQFILDQLNNHSVDCKPERFITRAKRSRR
;
A
#
# COMPACT_ATOMS: atom_id res chain seq x y z
N MET A 1 -3.41 -23.86 13.86
CA MET A 1 -4.66 -23.97 13.07
C MET A 1 -5.69 -23.14 13.81
N PHE A 2 -5.98 -21.92 13.38
CA PHE A 2 -7.05 -21.11 13.97
C PHE A 2 -8.15 -21.02 12.92
N LEU A 3 -9.29 -21.60 13.27
CA LEU A 3 -10.52 -21.63 12.49
C LEU A 3 -10.97 -20.19 12.21
N GLU A 4 -11.37 -19.91 10.98
CA GLU A 4 -12.27 -18.79 10.70
C GLU A 4 -13.57 -19.08 11.43
N VAL A 5 -13.79 -18.40 12.55
CA VAL A 5 -15.07 -18.42 13.24
C VAL A 5 -15.90 -17.29 12.64
N ASP A 6 -16.96 -17.67 11.95
CA ASP A 6 -18.02 -16.78 11.52
C ASP A 6 -18.69 -16.15 12.75
N MET A 7 -18.57 -14.83 12.89
CA MET A 7 -19.00 -14.09 14.08
C MET A 7 -20.52 -13.96 14.16
N GLN A 8 -21.27 -14.29 13.10
CA GLN A 8 -22.74 -14.19 13.10
C GLN A 8 -23.42 -15.36 13.83
N GLY A 9 -22.78 -16.54 13.95
CA GLY A 9 -23.34 -17.71 14.64
C GLY A 9 -23.15 -17.74 16.17
N LEU A 10 -22.43 -16.76 16.74
CA LEU A 10 -22.11 -16.71 18.17
C LEU A 10 -23.18 -16.02 19.03
N PHE A 11 -24.20 -15.43 18.39
CA PHE A 11 -25.26 -14.67 19.05
C PHE A 11 -26.56 -15.47 19.27
N ASP A 12 -26.66 -16.68 18.74
CA ASP A 12 -27.78 -17.58 19.03
C ASP A 12 -27.50 -18.36 20.33
N GLU A 13 -28.50 -18.46 21.21
CA GLU A 13 -28.44 -19.19 22.50
C GLU A 13 -28.20 -20.71 22.36
N VAL A 14 -27.94 -21.19 21.14
CA VAL A 14 -27.58 -22.59 20.86
C VAL A 14 -26.32 -22.60 20.00
N ASN A 15 -25.29 -23.27 20.51
CA ASN A 15 -23.94 -23.34 19.96
C ASN A 15 -23.90 -23.70 18.46
N GLU A 16 -23.44 -22.79 17.61
CA GLU A 16 -23.22 -23.05 16.19
C GLU A 16 -21.87 -22.49 15.73
N ALA A 17 -20.92 -23.39 15.46
CA ALA A 17 -19.70 -23.07 14.73
C ALA A 17 -19.62 -23.95 13.48
N THR A 18 -19.62 -23.34 12.30
CA THR A 18 -19.42 -24.00 11.01
C THR A 18 -17.93 -24.08 10.69
N THR A 19 -17.46 -25.23 10.20
CA THR A 19 -16.08 -25.38 9.70
C THR A 19 -16.12 -25.99 8.30
N ASP A 20 -15.47 -25.31 7.35
CA ASP A 20 -15.28 -25.82 5.99
C ASP A 20 -14.00 -26.67 5.93
N SER A 21 -14.15 -27.96 5.63
CA SER A 21 -13.05 -28.81 5.17
C SER A 21 -13.33 -29.26 3.73
N SER A 22 -12.48 -28.84 2.82
CA SER A 22 -12.49 -29.21 1.40
C SER A 22 -12.28 -30.72 1.18
N ALA A 23 -13.12 -31.36 0.36
CA ALA A 23 -12.72 -32.11 -0.84
C ALA A 23 -13.91 -32.75 -1.60
N ASN A 24 -13.94 -32.45 -2.90
CA ASN A 24 -14.55 -33.11 -4.07
C ASN A 24 -16.07 -33.24 -4.29
N GLU A 25 -16.49 -32.47 -5.31
CA GLU A 25 -17.39 -32.77 -6.44
C GLU A 25 -18.58 -33.72 -6.27
N ASN A 26 -19.75 -33.16 -6.63
CA ASN A 26 -21.01 -33.81 -6.98
C ASN A 26 -21.88 -34.35 -5.84
N ASN A 27 -22.43 -33.48 -4.99
CA ASN A 27 -23.83 -33.63 -4.55
C ASN A 27 -24.37 -32.40 -3.81
N THR A 28 -25.68 -32.21 -3.94
CA THR A 28 -26.49 -31.14 -3.38
C THR A 28 -26.31 -30.90 -1.87
N ASN A 29 -26.21 -29.61 -1.51
CA ASN A 29 -26.49 -28.97 -0.22
C ASN A 29 -26.79 -29.90 0.97
N ASN A 30 -25.74 -30.37 1.66
CA ASN A 30 -25.89 -30.88 3.00
C ASN A 30 -24.71 -30.42 3.88
N LYS A 31 -24.73 -29.13 4.29
CA LYS A 31 -23.88 -28.63 5.37
C LYS A 31 -24.30 -29.35 6.66
N ARG A 32 -23.63 -30.46 6.98
CA ARG A 32 -23.82 -31.16 8.26
C ARG A 32 -23.32 -30.26 9.38
N LYS A 33 -24.25 -29.81 10.20
CA LYS A 33 -23.99 -29.06 11.43
C LYS A 33 -23.34 -30.00 12.44
N VAL A 34 -22.05 -29.82 12.69
CA VAL A 34 -21.33 -30.58 13.71
C VAL A 34 -21.62 -29.92 15.06
N LEU A 35 -22.32 -30.62 15.96
CA LEU A 35 -22.41 -30.18 17.34
C LEU A 35 -21.03 -30.32 17.99
N GLY A 36 -20.46 -29.21 18.45
CA GLY A 36 -19.23 -29.17 19.24
C GLY A 36 -19.49 -28.55 20.61
N HIS A 37 -18.82 -29.08 21.65
CA HIS A 37 -18.76 -28.44 22.96
C HIS A 37 -17.60 -27.45 23.00
N LEU A 38 -17.90 -26.17 23.24
CA LEU A 38 -16.88 -25.15 23.45
C LEU A 38 -16.36 -25.24 24.90
N LEU A 39 -15.10 -25.62 25.08
CA LEU A 39 -14.43 -25.60 26.38
C LEU A 39 -13.70 -24.26 26.53
N ASP A 40 -14.22 -23.38 27.39
CA ASP A 40 -13.64 -22.07 27.68
C ASP A 40 -13.01 -22.04 29.09
N TYR A 41 -11.69 -22.13 29.14
CA TYR A 41 -10.92 -22.18 30.39
C TYR A 41 -10.50 -20.79 30.91
N PHE A 42 -10.65 -19.74 30.10
CA PHE A 42 -10.07 -18.42 30.38
C PHE A 42 -11.06 -17.26 30.18
N ASN A 43 -12.35 -17.58 30.14
CA ASN A 43 -13.44 -16.64 29.91
C ASN A 43 -13.32 -15.87 28.57
N GLY A 44 -12.83 -16.55 27.53
CA GLY A 44 -12.69 -15.99 26.19
C GLY A 44 -14.03 -15.67 25.55
N ARG A 45 -15.11 -16.38 25.89
CA ARG A 45 -16.46 -16.10 25.38
C ARG A 45 -16.95 -14.74 25.83
N ASP A 46 -16.81 -14.42 27.12
CA ASP A 46 -17.18 -13.11 27.64
C ASP A 46 -16.31 -12.00 27.06
N ASP A 47 -15.02 -12.26 26.84
CA ASP A 47 -14.14 -11.26 26.22
C ASP A 47 -14.50 -10.98 24.78
N LEU A 48 -14.83 -12.02 24.00
CA LEU A 48 -15.34 -11.84 22.64
C LEU A 48 -16.66 -11.07 22.65
N LYS A 49 -17.60 -11.42 23.54
CA LYS A 49 -18.89 -10.72 23.69
C LYS A 49 -18.71 -9.24 24.05
N ASN A 50 -17.66 -8.91 24.80
CA ASN A 50 -17.39 -7.55 25.25
C ASN A 50 -16.30 -6.84 24.43
N HIS A 51 -15.86 -7.39 23.29
CA HIS A 51 -14.82 -6.82 22.44
C HIS A 51 -13.50 -6.53 23.17
N ARG A 52 -13.13 -7.34 24.15
CA ARG A 52 -11.92 -7.15 24.97
C ARG A 52 -10.77 -8.05 24.52
N ILE A 53 -9.57 -7.49 24.52
CA ILE A 53 -8.33 -8.25 24.33
C ILE A 53 -7.62 -8.39 25.66
N ARG A 54 -7.42 -9.63 26.11
CA ARG A 54 -6.65 -9.94 27.33
C ARG A 54 -5.61 -11.02 27.05
N PHE A 55 -4.48 -10.93 27.74
CA PHE A 55 -3.48 -11.99 27.74
C PHE A 55 -3.94 -13.11 28.66
N VAL A 56 -3.65 -14.36 28.27
CA VAL A 56 -3.78 -15.50 29.17
C VAL A 56 -2.55 -15.54 30.07
N GLY A 57 -2.75 -15.31 31.37
CA GLY A 57 -1.67 -15.17 32.36
C GLY A 57 -1.08 -13.76 32.42
N ASP A 58 0.15 -13.64 32.89
CA ASP A 58 0.84 -12.34 33.05
C ASP A 58 1.24 -11.72 31.70
N PRO A 59 0.73 -10.53 31.33
CA PRO A 59 1.00 -9.89 30.04
C PRO A 59 2.49 -9.66 29.76
N ASP A 60 3.27 -9.28 30.78
CA ASP A 60 4.70 -8.98 30.65
C ASP A 60 5.49 -10.25 30.29
N ALA A 61 5.28 -11.35 31.03
CA ALA A 61 5.87 -12.66 30.73
C ALA A 61 5.50 -13.13 29.31
N ARG A 62 4.23 -12.98 28.91
CA ARG A 62 3.81 -13.35 27.54
C ARG A 62 4.49 -12.47 26.50
N ILE A 63 4.64 -11.16 26.70
CA ILE A 63 5.32 -10.32 25.72
C ILE A 63 6.81 -10.70 25.59
N LYS A 64 7.49 -10.99 26.71
CA LYS A 64 8.91 -11.37 26.70
C LYS A 64 9.19 -12.72 26.05
N GLU A 65 8.24 -13.66 26.07
CA GLU A 65 8.32 -14.92 25.31
C GLU A 65 8.33 -14.71 23.78
N ASP A 66 7.54 -13.76 23.26
CA ASP A 66 7.53 -13.38 21.84
C ASP A 66 7.04 -11.92 21.69
N TYR A 67 7.97 -11.00 21.47
CA TYR A 67 7.67 -9.57 21.35
C TYR A 67 6.73 -9.25 20.17
N LEU A 68 6.56 -10.15 19.19
CA LEU A 68 5.55 -9.96 18.15
C LEU A 68 4.12 -9.90 18.73
N ARG A 69 3.91 -10.40 19.95
CA ARG A 69 2.62 -10.29 20.65
C ARG A 69 2.18 -8.85 20.88
N ILE A 70 3.11 -7.90 20.93
CA ILE A 70 2.80 -6.46 20.94
C ILE A 70 1.97 -6.09 19.70
N LEU A 71 2.46 -6.39 18.50
CA LEU A 71 1.72 -6.08 17.26
C LEU A 71 0.45 -6.93 17.13
N ARG A 72 0.47 -8.18 17.62
CA ARG A 72 -0.73 -9.02 17.62
C ARG A 72 -1.82 -8.46 18.52
N TYR A 73 -1.48 -7.83 19.65
CA TYR A 73 -2.44 -7.14 20.51
C TYR A 73 -3.19 -6.08 19.70
N PHE A 74 -2.48 -5.15 19.04
CA PHE A 74 -3.10 -4.11 18.21
C PHE A 74 -3.89 -4.69 17.04
N ARG A 75 -3.38 -5.73 16.37
CA ARG A 75 -4.12 -6.39 15.29
C ARG A 75 -5.43 -6.98 15.78
N PHE A 76 -5.40 -7.72 16.90
CA PHE A 76 -6.62 -8.35 17.41
C PHE A 76 -7.59 -7.33 17.99
N HIS A 77 -7.09 -6.28 18.62
CA HIS A 77 -7.91 -5.15 19.05
C HIS A 77 -8.62 -4.54 17.84
N GLY A 78 -7.90 -4.18 16.77
CA GLY A 78 -8.53 -3.66 15.55
C GLY A 78 -9.53 -4.60 14.88
N ARG A 79 -9.30 -5.92 14.97
CA ARG A 79 -10.24 -6.92 14.46
C ARG A 79 -11.53 -7.00 15.27
N LEU A 80 -11.44 -6.88 16.59
CA LEU A 80 -12.56 -7.13 17.51
C LEU A 80 -13.29 -5.85 17.90
N SER A 81 -12.63 -4.70 17.86
CA SER A 81 -13.20 -3.41 18.24
C SER A 81 -14.35 -3.00 17.33
N THR A 82 -15.39 -2.44 17.93
CA THR A 82 -16.48 -1.70 17.28
C THR A 82 -16.25 -0.19 17.44
N GLU A 83 -17.03 0.63 16.75
CA GLU A 83 -16.89 2.10 16.78
C GLU A 83 -16.84 2.68 18.21
N ASP A 84 -17.68 2.17 19.12
CA ASP A 84 -17.71 2.58 20.54
C ASP A 84 -16.47 2.14 21.34
N THR A 85 -15.61 1.28 20.78
CA THR A 85 -14.48 0.65 21.46
C THR A 85 -13.15 0.80 20.72
N TYR A 86 -13.11 1.57 19.62
CA TYR A 86 -11.89 1.76 18.82
C TYR A 86 -10.70 2.29 19.61
N ASP A 87 -10.93 3.10 20.65
CA ASP A 87 -9.87 3.63 21.52
C ASP A 87 -9.96 3.09 22.96
N LYS A 88 -10.77 2.06 23.21
CA LYS A 88 -10.91 1.46 24.54
C LYS A 88 -9.88 0.35 24.70
N HIS A 89 -8.77 0.70 25.34
CA HIS A 89 -7.69 -0.20 25.70
C HIS A 89 -7.62 -0.41 27.23
N ASP A 90 -6.95 -1.49 27.63
CA ASP A 90 -6.51 -1.67 29.01
C ASP A 90 -5.20 -0.88 29.19
N GLU A 91 -5.27 0.21 29.96
CA GLU A 91 -4.15 1.14 30.15
C GLU A 91 -2.96 0.48 30.85
N ASP A 92 -3.16 -0.53 31.69
CA ASP A 92 -2.06 -1.24 32.34
C ASP A 92 -1.35 -2.16 31.33
N VAL A 93 -2.11 -2.79 30.44
CA VAL A 93 -1.53 -3.55 29.31
C VAL A 93 -0.74 -2.63 28.38
N LEU A 94 -1.23 -1.42 28.09
CA LEU A 94 -0.50 -0.44 27.28
C LEU A 94 0.83 -0.01 27.92
N LYS A 95 0.88 0.21 29.24
CA LYS A 95 2.13 0.49 29.97
C LYS A 95 3.13 -0.67 29.89
N ILE A 96 2.65 -1.91 30.00
CA ILE A 96 3.50 -3.10 29.86
C ILE A 96 4.04 -3.19 28.42
N ILE A 97 3.20 -2.93 27.42
CA ILE A 97 3.62 -2.88 26.02
C ILE A 97 4.71 -1.82 25.82
N ALA A 98 4.50 -0.59 26.32
CA ALA A 98 5.46 0.49 26.21
C ALA A 98 6.80 0.14 26.85
N SER A 99 6.77 -0.50 28.03
CA SER A 99 7.97 -0.95 28.75
C SER A 99 8.77 -2.04 28.01
N ASN A 100 8.13 -2.75 27.08
CA ASN A 100 8.72 -3.84 26.29
C ASN A 100 8.88 -3.50 24.80
N ALA A 101 8.63 -2.25 24.39
CA ALA A 101 8.63 -1.81 22.99
C ALA A 101 9.95 -2.13 22.27
N ASN A 102 11.07 -1.97 22.97
CA ASN A 102 12.42 -2.25 22.46
C ASN A 102 12.63 -3.70 22.01
N GLY A 103 11.89 -4.65 22.57
CA GLY A 103 11.95 -6.05 22.17
C GLY A 103 11.49 -6.27 20.72
N LEU A 104 10.69 -5.36 20.15
CA LEU A 104 10.34 -5.42 18.72
C LEU A 104 11.56 -5.35 17.83
N SER A 105 12.65 -4.67 18.22
CA SER A 105 13.90 -4.64 17.46
C SER A 105 14.56 -6.01 17.30
N MET A 106 14.20 -7.00 18.14
CA MET A 106 14.66 -8.39 18.03
C MET A 106 13.83 -9.23 17.04
N ILE A 107 12.66 -8.74 16.63
CA ILE A 107 11.76 -9.45 15.71
C ILE A 107 12.09 -9.09 14.26
N SER A 108 12.08 -10.11 13.40
CA SER A 108 12.36 -9.94 11.97
C SER A 108 11.41 -8.92 11.33
N GLY A 109 11.96 -8.09 10.44
CA GLY A 109 11.22 -7.04 9.75
C GLY A 109 10.00 -7.56 9.00
N GLU A 110 10.11 -8.73 8.36
CA GLU A 110 9.01 -9.34 7.59
C GLU A 110 7.84 -9.74 8.49
N ARG A 111 8.12 -10.28 9.70
CA ARG A 111 7.09 -10.63 10.67
C ARG A 111 6.38 -9.38 11.19
N CYS A 112 7.15 -8.33 11.51
CA CYS A 112 6.58 -7.04 11.91
C CYS A 112 5.72 -6.44 10.80
N LEU A 113 6.21 -6.43 9.56
CA LEU A 113 5.49 -5.91 8.40
C LEU A 113 4.19 -6.67 8.14
N SER A 114 4.20 -8.00 8.28
CA SER A 114 3.00 -8.83 8.11
C SER A 114 1.90 -8.45 9.12
N GLU A 115 2.24 -8.24 10.39
CA GLU A 115 1.27 -7.77 11.39
C GLU A 115 0.82 -6.33 11.11
N LEU A 116 1.74 -5.42 10.81
CA LEU A 116 1.44 -4.02 10.51
C LEU A 116 0.50 -3.89 9.31
N LYS A 117 0.71 -4.65 8.24
CA LYS A 117 -0.18 -4.65 7.06
C LYS A 117 -1.62 -5.03 7.40
N ARG A 118 -1.83 -5.87 8.41
CA ARG A 118 -3.19 -6.24 8.87
C ARG A 118 -3.79 -5.13 9.72
N ILE A 119 -2.99 -4.51 10.59
CA ILE A 119 -3.41 -3.37 11.42
C ILE A 119 -3.92 -2.23 10.53
N LEU A 120 -3.21 -1.92 9.45
CA LEU A 120 -3.48 -0.79 8.53
C LEU A 120 -4.80 -0.89 7.73
N LEU A 121 -5.53 -2.01 7.83
CA LEU A 121 -6.77 -2.25 7.10
C LEU A 121 -8.01 -2.29 8.02
N TYR A 122 -7.88 -1.93 9.30
CA TYR A 122 -9.03 -1.84 10.19
C TYR A 122 -9.66 -0.45 10.20
N PRO A 123 -10.99 -0.33 10.39
CA PRO A 123 -11.63 0.96 10.63
C PRO A 123 -11.00 1.75 11.78
N SER A 124 -10.52 1.08 12.83
CA SER A 124 -9.87 1.67 14.00
C SER A 124 -8.40 2.07 13.79
N THR A 125 -7.82 1.88 12.60
CA THR A 125 -6.39 2.18 12.34
C THR A 125 -5.95 3.56 12.82
N PRO A 126 -6.70 4.67 12.64
CA PRO A 126 -6.29 5.97 13.16
C PRO A 126 -6.06 5.99 14.66
N PHE A 127 -6.89 5.29 15.43
CA PHE A 127 -6.75 5.15 16.88
C PHE A 127 -5.57 4.23 17.25
N LEU A 128 -5.49 3.06 16.58
CA LEU A 128 -4.42 2.09 16.81
C LEU A 128 -3.04 2.70 16.57
N LEU A 129 -2.85 3.45 15.48
CA LEU A 129 -1.57 4.07 15.16
C LEU A 129 -1.17 5.15 16.17
N ARG A 130 -2.12 5.91 16.72
CA ARG A 130 -1.86 6.86 17.82
C ARG A 130 -1.41 6.13 19.07
N ARG A 131 -2.12 5.09 19.50
CA ARG A 131 -1.75 4.27 20.67
C ARG A 131 -0.41 3.56 20.49
N MET A 132 -0.08 3.12 19.27
CA MET A 132 1.23 2.57 18.93
C MET A 132 2.34 3.64 19.00
N ALA A 133 2.06 4.87 18.59
CA ALA A 133 2.99 5.99 18.72
C ALA A 133 3.21 6.38 20.18
N ASP A 134 2.14 6.52 20.97
CA ASP A 134 2.17 6.83 22.40
C ASP A 134 2.93 5.77 23.21
N ALA A 135 2.80 4.49 22.82
CA ALA A 135 3.54 3.39 23.40
C ALA A 135 5.00 3.29 22.90
N GLY A 136 5.48 4.23 22.10
CA GLY A 136 6.87 4.30 21.62
C GLY A 136 7.23 3.24 20.58
N LEU A 137 6.26 2.61 19.90
CA LEU A 137 6.55 1.51 18.98
C LEU A 137 7.15 1.96 17.65
N PHE A 138 6.89 3.21 17.25
CA PHE A 138 7.22 3.71 15.91
C PHE A 138 8.72 3.65 15.61
N VAL A 139 9.57 4.06 16.56
CA VAL A 139 11.03 4.01 16.43
C VAL A 139 11.54 2.58 16.20
N HIS A 140 10.91 1.59 16.82
CA HIS A 140 11.29 0.18 16.67
C HIS A 140 10.78 -0.47 15.38
N LEU A 141 9.87 0.20 14.67
CA LEU A 141 9.31 -0.23 13.38
C LEU A 141 9.85 0.56 12.18
N GLY A 142 10.68 1.58 12.41
CA GLY A 142 11.17 2.46 11.34
C GLY A 142 10.07 3.37 10.78
N LEU A 143 9.06 3.66 11.60
CA LEU A 143 7.99 4.61 11.31
C LEU A 143 8.43 6.04 11.65
N PRO A 144 7.79 7.07 11.07
CA PRO A 144 8.17 8.48 11.29
C PRO A 144 8.00 8.89 12.76
N GLU A 145 8.95 9.67 13.31
CA GLU A 145 8.85 10.19 14.68
C GLU A 145 7.69 11.18 14.83
N ASN A 146 7.41 11.96 13.78
CA ASN A 146 6.31 12.93 13.73
C ASN A 146 5.31 12.52 12.62
N PRO A 147 4.44 11.53 12.89
CA PRO A 147 3.49 11.06 11.89
C PRO A 147 2.43 12.13 11.54
N ASN A 148 2.07 12.21 10.27
CA ASN A 148 1.00 13.09 9.80
C ASN A 148 -0.38 12.47 10.06
N PHE A 149 -0.83 12.54 11.32
CA PHE A 149 -2.13 12.01 11.71
C PHE A 149 -3.32 12.80 11.14
N GLU A 150 -3.14 14.08 10.80
CA GLU A 150 -4.20 14.88 10.19
C GLU A 150 -4.55 14.34 8.79
N GLU A 151 -3.52 14.02 7.99
CA GLU A 151 -3.71 13.40 6.68
C GLU A 151 -4.31 12.00 6.80
N LEU A 152 -3.91 11.23 7.82
CA LEU A 152 -4.51 9.93 8.12
C LEU A 152 -6.02 10.04 8.38
N ASP A 153 -6.45 10.98 9.22
CA ASP A 153 -7.87 11.20 9.51
C ASP A 153 -8.62 11.63 8.24
N LYS A 154 -8.03 12.50 7.41
CA LYS A 154 -8.62 12.94 6.14
C LYS A 154 -8.92 11.77 5.21
N ILE A 155 -7.97 10.85 5.01
CA ILE A 155 -8.19 9.71 4.11
C ILE A 155 -9.17 8.69 4.70
N TRP A 156 -9.20 8.53 6.04
CA TRP A 156 -10.16 7.65 6.70
C TRP A 156 -11.60 8.19 6.58
N ASN A 157 -11.78 9.49 6.80
CA ASN A 157 -13.07 10.17 6.67
C ASN A 157 -13.61 10.15 5.23
N LYS A 158 -12.72 10.07 4.23
CA LYS A 158 -13.10 9.84 2.82
C LYS A 158 -13.52 8.40 2.53
N GLY A 159 -13.41 7.48 3.48
CA GLY A 159 -13.81 6.09 3.32
C GLY A 159 -12.81 5.25 2.53
N ILE A 160 -11.50 5.47 2.72
CA ILE A 160 -10.43 4.75 2.00
C ILE A 160 -10.63 3.23 1.96
N LEU A 161 -11.11 2.62 3.05
CA LEU A 161 -11.32 1.18 3.15
C LEU A 161 -12.35 0.62 2.16
N SER A 162 -13.33 1.43 1.75
CA SER A 162 -14.34 1.06 0.74
C SER A 162 -13.73 0.78 -0.63
N SER A 163 -12.52 1.29 -0.89
CA SER A 163 -11.79 1.08 -2.14
C SER A 163 -10.88 -0.17 -2.15
N ALA A 164 -10.91 -0.96 -1.06
CA ALA A 164 -10.01 -2.09 -0.84
C ALA A 164 -8.53 -1.71 -1.09
N PRO A 165 -7.97 -0.78 -0.29
CA PRO A 165 -6.63 -0.25 -0.51
C PRO A 165 -5.57 -1.31 -0.23
N ASN A 166 -4.41 -1.17 -0.85
CA ASN A 166 -3.21 -1.81 -0.36
C ASN A 166 -2.86 -1.21 1.02
N PRO A 167 -2.44 -2.02 2.02
CA PRO A 167 -2.02 -1.50 3.33
C PRO A 167 -0.98 -0.36 3.26
N ILE A 168 -0.09 -0.41 2.27
CA ILE A 168 0.96 0.60 2.08
C ILE A 168 0.40 1.95 1.65
N THR A 169 -0.76 1.97 0.99
CA THR A 169 -1.51 3.19 0.65
C THR A 169 -1.94 3.92 1.91
N CYS A 170 -2.43 3.19 2.91
CA CYS A 170 -2.75 3.75 4.22
C CYS A 170 -1.51 4.25 4.96
N LEU A 171 -0.41 3.48 4.87
CA LEU A 171 0.86 3.84 5.51
C LEU A 171 1.44 5.14 4.95
N ALA A 172 1.22 5.44 3.67
CA ALA A 172 1.67 6.68 3.07
C ALA A 172 1.12 7.92 3.77
N ALA A 173 -0.09 7.86 4.33
CA ALA A 173 -0.74 9.02 4.97
C ALA A 173 0.02 9.55 6.17
N ILE A 174 0.67 8.68 6.96
CA ILE A 174 1.42 9.12 8.14
C ILE A 174 2.85 9.58 7.83
N MET A 175 3.34 9.38 6.60
CA MET A 175 4.71 9.73 6.20
C MET A 175 4.74 11.09 5.49
N THR A 176 5.86 11.81 5.60
CA THR A 176 6.04 13.14 5.02
C THR A 176 7.20 13.23 4.03
N SER A 177 8.22 12.38 4.18
CA SER A 177 9.44 12.46 3.39
C SER A 177 9.90 11.11 2.82
N PRO A 178 10.59 11.10 1.67
CA PRO A 178 11.20 9.88 1.14
C PRO A 178 12.25 9.25 2.07
N ASP A 179 12.91 10.05 2.92
CA ASP A 179 13.92 9.56 3.87
C ASP A 179 13.31 8.65 4.95
N GLU A 180 12.08 8.96 5.39
CA GLU A 180 11.32 8.09 6.30
C GLU A 180 11.03 6.73 5.65
N VAL A 181 10.78 6.69 4.34
CA VAL A 181 10.55 5.44 3.60
C VAL A 181 11.82 4.58 3.55
N GLU A 182 12.98 5.21 3.41
CA GLU A 182 14.25 4.48 3.46
C GLU A 182 14.48 3.84 4.84
N ASN A 183 14.15 4.55 5.93
CA ASN A 183 14.26 4.02 7.29
C ASN A 183 13.31 2.85 7.52
N LEU A 184 12.07 2.99 7.06
CA LEU A 184 11.07 1.93 7.09
C LEU A 184 11.55 0.68 6.34
N ASP A 185 12.08 0.82 5.12
CA ASP A 185 12.56 -0.32 4.33
C ASP A 185 13.82 -0.98 4.92
N LYS A 186 14.73 -0.19 5.51
CA LYS A 186 15.86 -0.74 6.25
C LYS A 186 15.39 -1.65 7.38
N ARG A 187 14.32 -1.25 8.09
CA ARG A 187 13.80 -1.98 9.26
C ARG A 187 12.86 -3.13 8.92
N LEU A 188 11.94 -2.95 7.98
CA LEU A 188 10.84 -3.89 7.70
C LEU A 188 11.00 -4.68 6.40
N ARG A 189 12.00 -4.35 5.56
CA ARG A 189 12.29 -5.04 4.29
C ARG A 189 11.09 -5.06 3.34
N LEU A 190 10.72 -3.89 2.84
CA LEU A 190 9.57 -3.74 1.95
C LEU A 190 9.82 -4.43 0.60
N SER A 191 8.75 -4.92 -0.03
CA SER A 191 8.83 -5.41 -1.41
C SER A 191 9.09 -4.25 -2.38
N ASN A 192 9.60 -4.56 -3.58
CA ASN A 192 9.78 -3.53 -4.62
C ASN A 192 8.46 -2.82 -4.97
N LEU A 193 7.36 -3.57 -4.96
CA LEU A 193 6.05 -3.02 -5.27
C LEU A 193 5.58 -2.08 -4.16
N ASP A 194 5.69 -2.50 -2.90
CA ASP A 194 5.35 -1.66 -1.74
C ASP A 194 6.15 -0.35 -1.74
N LEU A 195 7.47 -0.42 -1.97
CA LEU A 195 8.32 0.77 -2.11
C LEU A 195 7.86 1.69 -3.23
N THR A 196 7.47 1.13 -4.38
CA THR A 196 7.00 1.93 -5.52
C THR A 196 5.69 2.63 -5.19
N ILE A 197 4.73 1.91 -4.59
CA ILE A 197 3.44 2.48 -4.18
C ILE A 197 3.67 3.63 -3.20
N LEU A 198 4.45 3.38 -2.15
CA LEU A 198 4.68 4.36 -1.07
C LEU A 198 5.34 5.64 -1.58
N LEU A 199 6.44 5.51 -2.33
CA LEU A 199 7.17 6.66 -2.87
C LEU A 199 6.38 7.39 -3.94
N TYR A 200 5.63 6.67 -4.77
CA TYR A 200 4.80 7.29 -5.80
C TYR A 200 3.69 8.15 -5.16
N ILE A 201 2.98 7.61 -4.15
CA ILE A 201 1.95 8.36 -3.44
C ILE A 201 2.56 9.59 -2.77
N LEU A 202 3.66 9.44 -2.02
CA LEU A 202 4.29 10.57 -1.33
C LEU A 202 4.73 11.69 -2.27
N ASN A 203 5.31 11.35 -3.42
CA ASN A 203 5.78 12.35 -4.37
C ASN A 203 4.65 13.06 -5.15
N LYS A 204 3.47 12.43 -5.26
CA LYS A 204 2.43 12.86 -6.19
C LYS A 204 1.11 13.29 -5.54
N ARG A 205 0.82 12.84 -4.31
CA ARG A 205 -0.49 13.08 -3.66
C ARG A 205 -0.84 14.57 -3.57
N ASP A 206 0.11 15.43 -3.20
CA ASP A 206 -0.16 16.86 -3.01
C ASP A 206 -0.41 17.56 -4.36
N TYR A 207 0.35 17.19 -5.39
CA TYR A 207 0.17 17.69 -6.75
C TYR A 207 -1.22 17.35 -7.30
N TYR A 208 -1.64 16.08 -7.19
CA TYR A 208 -2.93 15.65 -7.74
C TYR A 208 -4.13 16.06 -6.90
N LEU A 209 -3.97 16.22 -5.57
CA LEU A 209 -5.01 16.83 -4.73
C LEU A 209 -5.35 18.24 -5.22
N ASN A 210 -4.33 19.06 -5.50
CA ASN A 210 -4.55 20.40 -6.03
C ASN A 210 -5.18 20.39 -7.43
N LEU A 211 -4.70 19.51 -8.32
CA LEU A 211 -5.22 19.37 -9.68
C LEU A 211 -6.70 18.94 -9.72
N SER A 212 -7.11 18.08 -8.78
CA SER A 212 -8.50 17.59 -8.71
C SER A 212 -9.53 18.68 -8.39
N ASN A 213 -9.11 19.76 -7.73
CA ASN A 213 -9.98 20.89 -7.40
C ASN A 213 -10.25 21.81 -8.60
N GLU A 214 -9.43 21.74 -9.65
CA GLU A 214 -9.52 22.65 -10.82
C GLU A 214 -10.51 22.18 -11.91
N ASN A 215 -11.34 21.17 -11.63
CA ASN A 215 -12.42 20.71 -12.53
C ASN A 215 -11.93 20.37 -13.95
N ASN A 216 -10.76 19.73 -14.03
CA ASN A 216 -10.08 19.47 -15.28
C ASN A 216 -10.66 18.24 -15.98
N LYS A 217 -11.39 18.43 -17.09
CA LYS A 217 -12.05 17.37 -17.88
C LYS A 217 -11.09 16.27 -18.39
N ASN A 218 -9.78 16.47 -18.27
CA ASN A 218 -8.74 15.56 -18.76
C ASN A 218 -7.87 14.94 -17.65
N GLU A 219 -8.33 14.84 -16.40
CA GLU A 219 -7.55 14.26 -15.29
C GLU A 219 -6.93 12.89 -15.63
N MET A 220 -7.72 12.01 -16.27
CA MET A 220 -7.29 10.68 -16.68
C MET A 220 -6.01 10.70 -17.54
N ARG A 221 -5.88 11.71 -18.41
CA ARG A 221 -4.77 11.83 -19.36
C ARG A 221 -3.42 11.97 -18.64
N PHE A 222 -3.39 12.57 -17.46
CA PHE A 222 -2.15 12.69 -16.69
C PHE A 222 -1.65 11.33 -16.22
N TYR A 223 -2.55 10.48 -15.72
CA TYR A 223 -2.21 9.12 -15.28
C TYR A 223 -1.78 8.23 -16.47
N GLU A 224 -2.47 8.37 -17.61
CA GLU A 224 -2.10 7.67 -18.85
C GLU A 224 -0.71 8.08 -19.34
N LYS A 225 -0.41 9.39 -19.35
CA LYS A 225 0.91 9.93 -19.72
C LYS A 225 2.00 9.39 -18.80
N GLU A 226 1.81 9.44 -17.48
CA GLU A 226 2.78 8.90 -16.51
C GLU A 226 3.04 7.40 -16.73
N TYR A 227 1.98 6.61 -16.98
CA TYR A 227 2.14 5.19 -17.28
C TYR A 227 2.93 4.96 -18.58
N LEU A 228 2.61 5.70 -19.65
CA LEU A 228 3.26 5.54 -20.95
C LEU A 228 4.73 5.93 -20.89
N LEU A 229 5.07 6.98 -20.14
CA LEU A 229 6.44 7.47 -19.98
C LEU A 229 7.28 6.63 -19.00
N SER A 230 6.66 5.74 -18.23
CA SER A 230 7.36 4.87 -17.29
C SER A 230 8.18 3.78 -17.98
N PHE A 231 9.38 3.54 -17.46
CA PHE A 231 10.22 2.39 -17.84
C PHE A 231 9.83 1.09 -17.12
N GLU A 232 8.96 1.15 -16.11
CA GLU A 232 8.49 -0.02 -15.37
C GLU A 232 6.95 -0.08 -15.30
N PRO A 233 6.26 -0.30 -16.45
CA PRO A 233 4.79 -0.25 -16.52
C PRO A 233 4.08 -1.20 -15.54
N SER A 234 4.67 -2.37 -15.29
CA SER A 234 4.12 -3.38 -14.36
C SER A 234 4.10 -2.92 -12.90
N LYS A 235 4.95 -1.96 -12.52
CA LYS A 235 5.00 -1.40 -11.16
C LYS A 235 4.23 -0.09 -11.06
N ILE A 236 4.28 0.74 -12.11
CA ILE A 236 3.63 2.05 -12.10
C ILE A 236 2.11 1.92 -12.17
N LYS A 237 1.56 0.92 -12.89
CA LYS A 237 0.11 0.73 -12.99
C LYS A 237 -0.52 0.48 -11.60
N PRO A 238 -0.02 -0.48 -10.78
CA PRO A 238 -0.48 -0.61 -9.40
C PRO A 238 -0.29 0.66 -8.56
N ALA A 239 0.85 1.34 -8.68
CA ALA A 239 1.14 2.54 -7.89
C ALA A 239 0.17 3.69 -8.19
N ILE A 240 -0.17 3.90 -9.48
CA ILE A 240 -1.19 4.85 -9.89
C ILE A 240 -2.56 4.42 -9.35
N THR A 241 -2.93 3.14 -9.48
CA THR A 241 -4.22 2.65 -8.95
C THR A 241 -4.36 2.94 -7.46
N GLU A 242 -3.30 2.70 -6.68
CA GLU A 242 -3.30 3.00 -5.25
C GLU A 242 -3.29 4.51 -4.94
N LEU A 243 -2.65 5.35 -5.77
CA LEU A 243 -2.80 6.79 -5.69
C LEU A 243 -4.26 7.23 -5.93
N LEU A 244 -4.94 6.67 -6.94
CA LEU A 244 -6.34 7.00 -7.21
C LEU A 244 -7.24 6.66 -6.01
N LYS A 245 -7.00 5.52 -5.36
CA LYS A 245 -7.67 5.14 -4.12
C LYS A 245 -7.36 6.13 -2.99
N TYR A 246 -6.08 6.48 -2.81
CA TYR A 246 -5.64 7.46 -1.82
C TYR A 246 -6.36 8.81 -1.98
N LEU A 247 -6.51 9.28 -3.22
CA LEU A 247 -7.19 10.53 -3.54
C LEU A 247 -8.71 10.47 -3.30
N GLY A 248 -9.28 9.29 -3.05
CA GLY A 248 -10.71 9.08 -2.84
C GLY A 248 -11.51 9.10 -4.15
N LYS A 249 -10.91 8.68 -5.27
CA LYS A 249 -11.63 8.55 -6.54
C LYS A 249 -12.69 7.45 -6.45
N ASP A 250 -13.82 7.67 -7.10
CA ASP A 250 -14.89 6.70 -7.13
C ASP A 250 -14.49 5.41 -7.87
N THR A 251 -15.23 4.34 -7.60
CA THR A 251 -14.99 3.01 -8.18
C THR A 251 -15.06 3.04 -9.71
N LEU A 252 -15.94 3.85 -10.29
CA LEU A 252 -16.16 3.91 -11.73
C LEU A 252 -14.95 4.52 -12.46
N PHE A 253 -14.32 5.53 -11.85
CA PHE A 253 -13.06 6.11 -12.32
C PHE A 253 -11.91 5.11 -12.25
N ILE A 254 -11.80 4.39 -11.13
CA ILE A 254 -10.76 3.36 -10.93
C ILE A 254 -10.95 2.21 -11.92
N ASP A 255 -12.18 1.76 -12.14
CA ASP A 255 -12.49 0.69 -13.10
C ASP A 255 -12.14 1.11 -14.53
N LYS A 256 -12.47 2.35 -14.92
CA LYS A 256 -12.05 2.92 -16.19
C LYS A 256 -10.52 2.88 -16.33
N TRP A 257 -9.78 3.17 -15.27
CA TRP A 257 -8.32 3.09 -15.26
C TRP A 257 -7.81 1.67 -15.42
N LEU A 258 -8.39 0.71 -14.72
CA LEU A 258 -7.98 -0.70 -14.80
C LEU A 258 -8.28 -1.30 -16.17
N LEU A 259 -9.42 -0.94 -16.79
CA LEU A 259 -9.83 -1.40 -18.11
C LEU A 259 -9.09 -0.69 -19.27
N TRP A 260 -8.50 0.47 -19.01
CA TRP A 260 -7.77 1.23 -20.03
C TRP A 260 -6.60 0.43 -20.59
N GLN A 261 -6.60 0.28 -21.92
CA GLN A 261 -5.52 -0.36 -22.66
C GLN A 261 -4.60 0.69 -23.27
N SER A 262 -3.29 0.52 -23.04
CA SER A 262 -2.31 1.48 -23.54
C SER A 262 -2.26 1.46 -25.07
N PRO A 263 -2.34 2.63 -25.73
CA PRO A 263 -2.15 2.70 -27.17
C PRO A 263 -0.73 2.23 -27.55
N LYS A 264 -0.60 1.63 -28.73
CA LYS A 264 0.70 1.15 -29.22
C LYS A 264 1.52 2.34 -29.71
N PHE A 265 2.67 2.57 -29.07
CA PHE A 265 3.62 3.58 -29.51
C PHE A 265 4.19 3.18 -30.89
N PRO A 266 4.16 4.08 -31.90
CA PRO A 266 4.43 3.70 -33.30
C PRO A 266 5.93 3.59 -33.64
N VAL A 267 6.84 4.02 -32.76
CA VAL A 267 8.29 3.98 -33.01
C VAL A 267 8.95 2.86 -32.19
N SER A 268 9.64 1.95 -32.87
CA SER A 268 10.47 0.91 -32.25
C SER A 268 11.95 1.29 -32.27
N GLY A 269 12.76 0.62 -31.43
CA GLY A 269 14.22 0.79 -31.46
C GLY A 269 14.84 0.39 -32.79
N THR A 270 14.29 -0.60 -33.50
CA THR A 270 14.75 -0.97 -34.85
C THR A 270 14.51 0.16 -35.85
N LEU A 271 13.32 0.78 -35.79
CA LEU A 271 12.97 1.90 -36.66
C LEU A 271 13.91 3.10 -36.47
N LEU A 272 14.31 3.35 -35.22
CA LEU A 272 15.29 4.38 -34.87
C LEU A 272 16.69 4.10 -35.41
N ILE A 273 17.13 2.83 -35.39
CA ILE A 273 18.41 2.44 -35.98
C ILE A 273 18.35 2.64 -37.50
N ASP A 274 17.29 2.17 -38.15
CA ASP A 274 17.18 2.20 -39.61
C ASP A 274 17.07 3.63 -40.16
N ARG A 275 16.34 4.52 -39.49
CA ARG A 275 16.08 5.89 -39.95
C ARG A 275 17.13 6.88 -39.49
N TRP A 276 17.60 6.78 -38.25
CA TRP A 276 18.42 7.81 -37.60
C TRP A 276 19.83 7.36 -37.20
N ASP A 277 20.16 6.07 -37.36
CA ASP A 277 21.42 5.44 -36.95
C ASP A 277 21.77 5.69 -35.47
N ILE A 278 20.76 5.84 -34.61
CA ILE A 278 20.95 6.04 -33.18
C ILE A 278 21.16 4.69 -32.51
N ARG A 279 22.29 4.55 -31.81
CA ARG A 279 22.68 3.31 -31.12
C ARG A 279 22.97 3.56 -29.64
N ASP A 280 23.02 2.46 -28.89
CA ASP A 280 23.53 2.41 -27.52
C ASP A 280 22.85 3.38 -26.53
N LYS A 281 23.65 4.24 -25.88
CA LYS A 281 23.23 5.06 -24.71
C LYS A 281 22.16 6.09 -25.05
N LEU A 282 22.10 6.57 -26.30
CA LEU A 282 21.14 7.57 -26.75
C LEU A 282 19.76 6.97 -27.08
N MET A 283 19.67 5.65 -27.27
CA MET A 283 18.42 4.98 -27.63
C MET A 283 17.29 5.27 -26.64
N ARG A 284 17.55 5.09 -25.34
CA ARG A 284 16.52 5.26 -24.31
C ARG A 284 16.07 6.72 -24.15
N PRO A 285 16.98 7.71 -24.03
CA PRO A 285 16.58 9.12 -23.98
C PRO A 285 15.80 9.59 -25.20
N VAL A 286 16.20 9.17 -26.40
CA VAL A 286 15.52 9.56 -27.64
C VAL A 286 14.12 8.93 -27.72
N LEU A 287 13.99 7.63 -27.43
CA LEU A 287 12.69 6.98 -27.36
C LEU A 287 11.76 7.64 -26.33
N PHE A 288 12.31 8.07 -25.20
CA PHE A 288 11.55 8.79 -24.18
C PHE A 288 11.03 10.13 -24.71
N LYS A 289 11.88 10.94 -25.35
CA LYS A 289 11.48 12.24 -25.93
C LYS A 289 10.48 12.12 -27.06
N LEU A 290 10.63 11.12 -27.94
CA LEU A 290 9.63 10.82 -28.96
C LEU A 290 8.29 10.41 -28.36
N ARG A 291 8.33 9.63 -27.27
CA ARG A 291 7.11 9.23 -26.57
C ARG A 291 6.43 10.41 -25.87
N GLU A 292 7.19 11.36 -25.33
CA GLU A 292 6.69 12.60 -24.74
C GLU A 292 5.89 13.41 -25.78
N GLN A 293 6.48 13.68 -26.95
CA GLN A 293 5.82 14.37 -28.06
C GLN A 293 4.56 13.62 -28.54
N TRP A 294 4.63 12.29 -28.64
CA TRP A 294 3.48 11.48 -29.02
C TRP A 294 2.32 11.58 -27.99
N CYS A 295 2.62 11.58 -26.69
CA CYS A 295 1.61 11.78 -25.64
C CYS A 295 1.00 13.19 -25.68
N GLU A 296 1.77 14.21 -26.07
CA GLU A 296 1.29 15.58 -26.24
C GLU A 296 0.33 15.72 -27.43
N SER A 297 0.54 14.93 -28.48
CA SER A 297 -0.32 14.88 -29.67
C SER A 297 -1.64 14.11 -29.52
N ASP A 298 -2.05 13.75 -28.30
CA ASP A 298 -3.16 12.84 -28.03
C ASP A 298 -2.99 11.47 -28.72
N TYR A 299 -1.75 10.98 -28.77
CA TYR A 299 -1.40 9.67 -29.35
C TYR A 299 -1.66 9.57 -30.86
N LYS A 300 -1.77 10.70 -31.58
CA LYS A 300 -2.14 10.75 -33.01
C LYS A 300 -0.95 10.68 -33.95
N LEU A 301 0.22 11.19 -33.53
CA LEU A 301 1.39 11.22 -34.41
C LEU A 301 1.81 9.82 -34.83
N SER A 302 2.03 9.65 -36.13
CA SER A 302 2.56 8.44 -36.76
C SER A 302 4.07 8.34 -36.63
N ALA A 303 4.63 7.18 -36.98
CA ALA A 303 6.08 6.98 -36.96
C ALA A 303 6.81 7.92 -37.94
N ASP A 304 6.23 8.18 -39.11
CA ASP A 304 6.83 9.06 -40.12
C ASP A 304 6.83 10.54 -39.71
N GLU A 305 5.76 10.98 -39.03
CA GLU A 305 5.67 12.34 -38.50
C GLU A 305 6.63 12.56 -37.31
N LEU A 306 6.84 11.53 -36.48
CA LEU A 306 7.79 11.57 -35.39
C LEU A 306 9.25 11.50 -35.87
N LEU A 307 9.54 10.72 -36.91
CA LEU A 307 10.90 10.45 -37.39
C LEU A 307 11.37 11.38 -38.52
N THR A 308 11.05 12.67 -38.42
CA THR A 308 11.54 13.70 -39.35
C THR A 308 12.95 14.17 -38.99
N GLU A 309 13.75 14.59 -39.98
CA GLU A 309 15.12 15.06 -39.70
C GLU A 309 15.17 16.36 -38.89
N SER A 310 14.17 17.24 -39.05
CA SER A 310 14.03 18.41 -38.17
C SER A 310 13.82 18.01 -36.72
N ASN A 311 13.00 16.99 -36.46
CA ASN A 311 12.74 16.51 -35.12
C ASN A 311 13.93 15.74 -34.52
N LYS A 312 14.70 15.02 -35.34
CA LYS A 312 15.96 14.41 -34.93
C LYS A 312 16.92 15.46 -34.37
N GLN A 313 17.15 16.54 -35.13
CA GLN A 313 18.04 17.61 -34.71
C GLN A 313 17.54 18.27 -33.42
N PHE A 314 16.24 18.57 -33.34
CA PHE A 314 15.60 19.14 -32.13
C PHE A 314 15.83 18.27 -30.89
N ILE A 315 15.59 16.96 -30.98
CA ILE A 315 15.76 16.04 -29.84
C ILE A 315 17.24 15.94 -29.43
N LEU A 316 18.15 15.81 -30.39
CA LEU A 316 19.58 15.72 -30.09
C LEU A 316 20.13 17.01 -29.47
N ASP A 317 19.67 18.18 -29.94
CA ASP A 317 20.03 19.48 -29.36
C ASP A 317 19.51 19.61 -27.92
N GLN A 318 18.28 19.17 -27.66
CA GLN A 318 17.71 19.13 -26.30
C GLN A 318 18.50 18.20 -25.36
N LEU A 319 18.98 17.06 -25.87
CA LEU A 319 19.79 16.10 -25.11
C LEU A 319 21.23 16.60 -24.89
N ASN A 320 21.77 17.46 -25.77
CA ASN A 320 23.12 18.02 -25.66
C ASN A 320 23.18 19.29 -24.79
N ASN A 321 22.16 20.15 -24.85
CA ASN A 321 22.18 21.48 -24.20
C ASN A 321 21.85 21.45 -22.70
N HIS A 322 21.42 20.29 -22.17
CA HIS A 322 21.19 20.14 -20.75
C HIS A 322 21.66 18.78 -20.25
N SER A 323 22.25 18.80 -19.05
CA SER A 323 22.18 17.76 -18.04
C SER A 323 20.73 17.47 -17.60
N VAL A 324 19.79 17.33 -18.55
CA VAL A 324 18.44 16.85 -18.28
C VAL A 324 18.64 15.39 -17.89
N ASP A 325 18.39 15.09 -16.61
CA ASP A 325 18.26 13.72 -16.14
C ASP A 325 17.09 13.10 -16.95
N CYS A 326 17.37 12.56 -18.14
CA CYS A 326 16.46 11.76 -18.97
C CYS A 326 16.21 10.39 -18.32
N LYS A 327 16.17 10.39 -16.99
CA LYS A 327 15.74 9.28 -16.18
C LYS A 327 14.34 9.67 -15.70
N PRO A 328 13.30 9.02 -16.21
CA PRO A 328 12.04 8.92 -15.47
C PRO A 328 12.41 8.57 -14.04
N GLU A 329 11.76 9.24 -13.08
CA GLU A 329 11.98 9.00 -11.66
C GLU A 329 11.95 7.49 -11.40
N ARG A 330 13.15 6.91 -11.23
CA ARG A 330 13.23 5.56 -10.70
C ARG A 330 13.01 5.73 -9.21
N PHE A 331 11.77 5.59 -8.78
CA PHE A 331 11.40 5.69 -7.36
C PHE A 331 12.32 4.83 -6.47
N ILE A 332 12.86 3.71 -6.99
CA ILE A 332 13.67 2.75 -6.21
C ILE A 332 15.19 3.06 -6.22
N THR A 333 15.68 4.16 -6.83
CA THR A 333 17.13 4.28 -7.12
C THR A 333 18.08 4.46 -5.92
N ARG A 334 17.62 4.94 -4.76
CA ARG A 334 18.49 5.10 -3.57
C ARG A 334 18.42 3.95 -2.57
N ALA A 335 17.23 3.46 -2.24
CA ALA A 335 17.02 2.49 -1.15
C ALA A 335 17.81 1.15 -1.26
N LYS A 336 18.19 0.72 -2.47
CA LYS A 336 18.89 -0.57 -2.69
C LYS A 336 20.37 -0.49 -3.01
N ARG A 337 20.93 0.70 -3.28
CA ARG A 337 22.37 0.83 -3.56
C ARG A 337 23.24 0.53 -2.32
N SER A 338 22.68 0.62 -1.11
CA SER A 338 23.39 0.25 0.12
C SER A 338 23.30 -1.24 0.51
N ARG A 339 22.66 -2.09 -0.31
CA ARG A 339 22.55 -3.54 -0.07
C ARG A 339 23.56 -4.39 -0.86
N ARG A 340 24.51 -3.78 -1.57
CA ARG A 340 25.55 -4.47 -2.32
C ARG A 340 26.93 -4.26 -1.73
#